data_AF-A0A8S3IMA2-F1
#
_entry.id   AF-A0A8S3IMA2-F1
#
_cell.length_a   1.000
_cell.length_b   1.000
_cell.length_c   1.000
_cell.angle_alpha   90.00
_cell.angle_beta   90.00
_cell.angle_gamma   90.00
#
_symmetry.space_group_name_H-M   'P 1'
#
loop_
_entity.id
_entity.type
_entity.pdbx_description
1 polymer ?
#
loop_
_entity_poly.entity_id
_entity_poly.type
_entity_poly.pdbx_seq_one_letter_code
_entity_poly.pdbx_strand_id
1 'polypeptide(L)'
;MTCREIDVGFVSHIHAMRLTHTGEDGFMLYIPSEYALCVYEQLMERGKDYGIINAGYFAQRTLRIERMYAFWGQDIDKKTTPFDLNREFRVSFDKEFIGKEALLKQKKEGIQKRFVQFLLDDHDKDVDPWPWSGEPIYRNGEFCGFVTSTAYGFTLGKQV
;
A
#
# COMPACT_ATOMS: atom_id res chain seq x y z
N MET A 1 4.99 -7.17 13.75
CA MET A 1 4.18 -8.05 12.88
C MET A 1 4.19 -9.43 13.49
N THR A 2 3.03 -10.03 13.74
CA THR A 2 2.90 -11.36 14.34
C THR A 2 2.09 -12.24 13.40
N CYS A 3 2.50 -13.50 13.27
CA CYS A 3 1.75 -14.56 12.60
C CYS A 3 1.44 -15.63 13.65
N ARG A 4 0.20 -16.13 13.66
CA ARG A 4 -0.23 -17.24 14.51
C ARG A 4 -1.15 -18.17 13.72
N GLU A 5 -1.11 -19.44 14.05
CA GLU A 5 -2.18 -20.36 13.65
C GLU A 5 -3.39 -20.14 14.55
N ILE A 6 -4.56 -20.09 13.94
CA ILE A 6 -5.85 -19.98 14.61
C ILE A 6 -6.86 -20.92 13.96
N ASP A 7 -7.94 -21.19 14.70
CA ASP A 7 -9.11 -21.86 14.17
C ASP A 7 -10.17 -20.81 13.85
N VAL A 8 -10.81 -20.92 12.69
CA VAL A 8 -11.95 -20.08 12.31
C VAL A 8 -13.13 -21.01 12.03
N GLY A 9 -14.09 -21.00 12.95
CA GLY A 9 -15.22 -21.90 12.86
C GLY A 9 -14.82 -23.35 13.08
N PHE A 10 -15.11 -24.19 12.09
CA PHE A 10 -14.73 -25.61 12.06
C PHE A 10 -13.43 -25.89 11.29
N VAL A 11 -12.72 -24.84 10.85
CA VAL A 11 -11.50 -24.95 10.05
C VAL A 11 -10.30 -24.60 10.93
N SER A 12 -9.39 -25.56 11.10
CA SER A 12 -8.16 -25.38 11.87
C SER A 12 -6.96 -25.01 11.00
N HIS A 13 -5.87 -24.59 11.63
CA HIS A 13 -4.58 -24.30 10.99
C HIS A 13 -4.61 -23.15 9.97
N ILE A 14 -5.44 -22.13 10.21
CA ILE A 14 -5.43 -20.90 9.40
C ILE A 14 -4.33 -20.00 9.93
N HIS A 15 -3.44 -19.52 9.05
CA HIS A 15 -2.46 -18.51 9.45
C HIS A 15 -3.11 -17.13 9.44
N ALA A 16 -3.16 -16.50 10.62
CA ALA A 16 -3.56 -15.12 10.79
C ALA A 16 -2.33 -14.23 10.98
N MET A 17 -2.15 -13.29 10.05
CA MET A 17 -1.09 -12.28 10.12
C MET A 17 -1.69 -10.94 10.49
N ARG A 18 -1.20 -10.31 11.57
CA ARG A 18 -1.59 -8.93 11.92
C ARG A 18 -0.88 -7.96 10.98
N LEU A 19 -1.46 -7.81 9.79
CA LEU A 19 -1.01 -6.99 8.68
C LEU A 19 -2.22 -6.66 7.78
N THR A 20 -2.34 -5.40 7.38
CA THR A 20 -3.37 -4.95 6.43
C THR A 20 -2.74 -4.03 5.38
N HIS A 21 -3.35 -4.01 4.19
CA HIS A 21 -2.99 -3.05 3.14
C HIS A 21 -3.79 -1.76 3.20
N THR A 22 -4.78 -1.67 4.09
CA THR A 22 -5.61 -0.48 4.30
C THR A 22 -5.05 0.45 5.39
N GLY A 23 -4.13 -0.05 6.22
CA GLY A 23 -3.60 0.66 7.38
C GLY A 23 -4.54 0.68 8.59
N GLU A 24 -5.70 0.05 8.48
CA GLU A 24 -6.62 -0.18 9.59
C GLU A 24 -6.27 -1.46 10.35
N ASP A 25 -6.75 -1.59 11.58
CA ASP A 25 -6.61 -2.80 12.36
C ASP A 25 -7.32 -3.98 11.68
N GLY A 26 -6.66 -5.14 11.67
CA GLY A 26 -7.19 -6.33 11.05
C GLY A 26 -6.14 -7.41 10.85
N PHE A 27 -6.58 -8.48 10.19
CA PHE A 27 -5.76 -9.66 9.92
C PHE A 27 -5.87 -10.05 8.45
N MET A 28 -4.76 -10.52 7.90
CA MET A 28 -4.74 -11.28 6.65
C MET A 28 -4.79 -12.77 7.00
N LEU A 29 -5.79 -13.47 6.46
CA LEU A 29 -6.00 -14.89 6.68
C LEU A 29 -5.52 -15.68 5.45
N TYR A 30 -4.61 -16.62 5.67
CA TYR A 30 -4.23 -17.60 4.66
C TYR A 30 -5.02 -18.88 4.93
N ILE A 31 -5.93 -19.19 4.03
CA ILE A 31 -6.92 -20.26 4.17
C ILE A 31 -6.69 -21.27 3.03
N PRO A 32 -6.64 -22.59 3.30
CA PRO A 32 -6.66 -23.59 2.23
C PRO A 32 -7.88 -23.41 1.33
N SER A 33 -7.71 -23.55 0.02
CA SER A 33 -8.72 -23.15 -0.97
C SER A 33 -10.02 -23.93 -0.81
N GLU A 34 -9.96 -25.19 -0.37
CA GLU A 34 -11.12 -26.04 -0.09
C GLU A 34 -12.01 -25.52 1.05
N TYR A 35 -11.46 -24.67 1.94
CA TYR A 35 -12.17 -24.12 3.09
C TYR A 35 -12.52 -22.63 2.95
N ALA A 36 -12.06 -21.97 1.89
CA ALA A 36 -12.19 -20.52 1.72
C ALA A 36 -13.64 -20.04 1.76
N LEU A 37 -14.56 -20.73 1.08
CA LEU A 37 -15.98 -20.38 1.08
C LEU A 37 -16.61 -20.52 2.47
N CYS A 38 -16.35 -21.65 3.14
CA CYS A 38 -16.86 -21.93 4.48
C CYS A 38 -16.39 -20.89 5.51
N VAL A 39 -15.11 -20.50 5.46
CA VAL A 39 -14.56 -19.46 6.34
C VAL A 39 -15.19 -18.10 6.04
N TYR A 40 -15.31 -17.74 4.77
CA TYR A 40 -15.93 -16.48 4.36
C TYR A 40 -17.39 -16.37 4.82
N GLU A 41 -18.20 -17.41 4.58
CA GLU A 41 -19.62 -17.42 4.99
C GLU A 41 -19.77 -17.27 6.51
N GLN A 42 -18.92 -17.95 7.30
CA GLN A 42 -18.95 -17.84 8.75
C GLN A 42 -18.56 -16.45 9.25
N LEU A 43 -17.53 -15.84 8.65
CA LEU A 43 -17.13 -14.47 8.98
C LEU A 43 -18.23 -13.47 8.61
N MET A 44 -18.84 -13.63 7.44
CA MET A 44 -19.94 -12.77 7.01
C MET A 44 -21.17 -12.92 7.91
N GLU A 45 -21.53 -14.14 8.30
CA GLU A 45 -22.66 -14.39 9.19
C GLU A 45 -22.44 -13.73 10.56
N ARG A 46 -21.29 -13.98 11.19
CA ARG A 46 -20.95 -13.42 12.50
C ARG A 46 -20.69 -11.92 12.48
N GLY A 47 -20.22 -11.40 11.34
CA GLY A 47 -19.93 -9.98 11.15
C GLY A 47 -21.17 -9.13 10.92
N LYS A 48 -22.36 -9.71 10.70
CA LYS A 48 -23.63 -8.96 10.51
C LYS A 48 -23.90 -7.99 11.66
N ASP A 49 -23.70 -8.45 12.89
CA ASP A 49 -23.89 -7.63 14.10
C ASP A 49 -22.94 -6.42 14.17
N TYR A 50 -21.86 -6.46 13.39
CA TYR A 50 -20.84 -5.42 13.29
C TYR A 50 -20.92 -4.62 11.97
N GLY A 51 -21.92 -4.88 11.12
CA GLY A 51 -22.08 -4.23 9.84
C GLY A 51 -21.02 -4.63 8.80
N ILE A 52 -20.56 -5.89 8.83
CA ILE A 52 -19.57 -6.39 7.87
C ILE A 52 -20.06 -6.21 6.43
N ILE A 53 -19.16 -5.74 5.57
CA ILE A 53 -19.40 -5.57 4.14
C ILE A 53 -18.19 -6.02 3.34
N ASN A 54 -18.42 -6.37 2.07
CA ASN A 54 -17.35 -6.64 1.14
C ASN A 54 -16.69 -5.34 0.66
N ALA A 55 -15.36 -5.35 0.59
CA ALA A 55 -14.57 -4.25 0.04
C ALA A 55 -13.79 -4.72 -1.18
N GLY A 56 -14.01 -4.06 -2.32
CA GLY A 56 -13.32 -4.36 -3.57
C GLY A 56 -11.91 -3.77 -3.65
N TYR A 57 -11.22 -4.09 -4.74
CA TYR A 57 -9.86 -3.63 -5.01
C TYR A 57 -9.72 -2.10 -5.02
N PHE A 58 -10.65 -1.37 -5.63
CA PHE A 58 -10.55 0.10 -5.70
C PHE A 58 -10.66 0.77 -4.34
N ALA A 59 -11.50 0.26 -3.44
CA ALA A 59 -11.57 0.74 -2.06
C ALA A 59 -10.23 0.52 -1.33
N GLN A 60 -9.63 -0.67 -1.47
CA GLN A 60 -8.32 -0.96 -0.91
C GLN A 60 -7.21 -0.08 -1.53
N ARG A 61 -7.30 0.20 -2.83
CA ARG A 61 -6.36 1.09 -3.53
C ARG A 61 -6.44 2.52 -3.02
N THR A 62 -7.62 3.05 -2.73
CA THR A 62 -7.74 4.35 -2.06
C THR A 62 -7.07 4.31 -0.68
N LEU A 63 -7.45 3.37 0.18
CA LEU A 63 -6.96 3.32 1.56
C LEU A 63 -5.43 3.17 1.65
N ARG A 64 -4.84 2.35 0.77
CA ARG A 64 -3.38 2.18 0.71
C ARG A 64 -2.67 3.45 0.25
N ILE A 65 -3.27 4.22 -0.66
CA ILE A 65 -2.71 5.50 -1.12
C ILE A 65 -2.78 6.55 -0.01
N GLU A 66 -3.89 6.66 0.72
CA GLU A 66 -4.01 7.57 1.86
C GLU A 66 -2.92 7.31 2.92
N ARG A 67 -2.55 6.04 3.13
CA ARG A 67 -1.50 5.63 4.07
C ARG A 67 -0.08 5.66 3.48
N MET A 68 0.09 6.15 2.25
CA MET A 68 1.38 6.18 1.54
C MET A 68 2.03 4.79 1.43
N TYR A 69 1.22 3.74 1.33
CA TYR A 69 1.69 2.38 1.06
C TYR A 69 2.03 2.25 -0.42
N ALA A 70 3.30 1.95 -0.68
CA ALA A 70 3.83 1.90 -2.03
C ALA A 70 3.62 0.51 -2.62
N PHE A 71 3.17 0.46 -3.86
CA PHE A 71 2.83 -0.77 -4.56
C PHE A 71 3.92 -1.14 -5.57
N TRP A 72 4.39 -2.39 -5.53
CA TRP A 72 5.38 -2.87 -6.49
C TRP A 72 4.78 -2.89 -7.90
N GLY A 73 5.54 -2.41 -8.89
CA GLY A 73 5.11 -2.28 -10.28
C GLY A 73 4.39 -0.96 -10.60
N GLN A 74 4.00 -0.18 -9.59
CA GLN A 74 3.46 1.18 -9.76
C GLN A 74 4.39 2.21 -9.13
N ASP A 75 4.56 2.15 -7.81
CA ASP A 75 5.36 3.12 -7.04
C ASP A 75 6.82 2.67 -6.86
N ILE A 76 7.04 1.34 -6.85
CA ILE A 76 8.35 0.72 -6.67
C ILE A 76 8.65 -0.16 -7.86
N ASP A 77 9.83 0.02 -8.46
CA ASP A 77 10.35 -0.82 -9.53
C ASP A 77 11.86 -1.04 -9.38
N LYS A 78 12.49 -1.63 -10.40
CA LYS A 78 13.94 -1.86 -10.46
C LYS A 78 14.80 -0.58 -10.49
N LYS A 79 14.19 0.60 -10.68
CA LYS A 79 14.84 1.91 -10.76
C LYS A 79 14.63 2.75 -9.50
N THR A 80 13.86 2.26 -8.53
CA THR A 80 13.64 2.91 -7.23
C THR A 80 14.45 2.23 -6.14
N THR A 81 15.00 3.02 -5.22
CA THR A 81 15.72 2.49 -4.06
C THR A 81 14.98 2.79 -2.76
N PRO A 82 15.29 2.09 -1.65
CA PRO A 82 14.71 2.41 -0.34
C PRO A 82 14.97 3.85 0.10
N PHE A 83 16.06 4.47 -0.34
CA PHE A 83 16.35 5.88 -0.06
C PHE A 83 15.42 6.83 -0.80
N ASP A 84 15.10 6.54 -2.07
CA ASP A 84 14.13 7.35 -2.83
C ASP A 84 12.75 7.35 -2.14
N LEU A 85 12.40 6.26 -1.44
CA LEU A 85 11.14 6.09 -0.74
C LEU A 85 11.11 6.64 0.69
N ASN A 86 12.22 7.18 1.21
CA ASN A 86 12.42 7.49 2.64
C ASN A 86 12.14 6.27 3.55
N ARG A 87 12.57 5.08 3.11
CA ARG A 87 12.38 3.78 3.79
C ARG A 87 13.71 3.11 4.11
N GLU A 88 14.78 3.88 4.28
CA GLU A 88 16.11 3.39 4.63
C GLU A 88 16.13 2.61 5.94
N PHE A 89 15.20 2.92 6.87
CA PHE A 89 15.03 2.18 8.13
C PHE A 89 14.61 0.71 7.94
N ARG A 90 14.14 0.32 6.74
CA ARG A 90 13.83 -1.06 6.38
C ARG A 90 15.06 -1.86 5.91
N VAL A 91 16.21 -1.20 5.75
CA VAL A 91 17.45 -1.82 5.27
C VAL A 91 18.42 -1.98 6.44
N SER A 92 18.77 -3.23 6.75
CA SER A 92 19.85 -3.53 7.71
C SER A 92 21.18 -3.60 6.96
N PHE A 93 22.05 -2.62 7.21
CA PHE A 93 23.39 -2.54 6.59
C PHE A 93 24.42 -3.45 7.30
N ASP A 94 24.06 -4.05 8.43
CA ASP A 94 24.94 -4.91 9.23
C ASP A 94 25.06 -6.34 8.67
N LYS A 95 24.18 -6.71 7.73
CA LYS A 95 24.20 -8.02 7.07
C LYS A 95 24.69 -7.91 5.63
N GLU A 96 25.08 -9.04 5.05
CA GLU A 96 25.37 -9.15 3.62
C GLU A 96 24.09 -9.40 2.82
N PHE A 97 23.92 -8.68 1.71
CA PHE A 97 22.78 -8.82 0.81
C PHE A 97 23.06 -8.23 -0.58
N ILE A 98 22.28 -8.67 -1.57
CA ILE A 98 22.40 -8.20 -2.96
C ILE A 98 22.07 -6.70 -3.03
N GLY A 99 23.00 -5.89 -3.56
CA GLY A 99 22.82 -4.45 -3.72
C GLY A 99 23.30 -3.60 -2.55
N LYS A 100 23.92 -4.19 -1.51
CA LYS A 100 24.47 -3.46 -0.35
C LYS A 100 25.45 -2.36 -0.74
N GLU A 101 26.46 -2.69 -1.55
CA GLU A 101 27.48 -1.74 -1.98
C GLU A 101 26.88 -0.57 -2.77
N ALA A 102 25.92 -0.85 -3.66
CA ALA A 102 25.21 0.17 -4.42
C ALA A 102 24.42 1.12 -3.52
N LEU A 103 23.74 0.60 -2.49
CA LEU A 103 23.02 1.42 -1.51
C LEU A 103 23.97 2.23 -0.62
N LEU A 104 25.11 1.67 -0.21
CA LEU A 104 26.13 2.42 0.54
C LEU A 104 26.73 3.56 -0.29
N LYS A 105 26.94 3.34 -1.59
CA LYS A 105 27.36 4.38 -2.53
C LYS A 105 26.30 5.48 -2.64
N GLN A 106 25.04 5.12 -2.89
CA GLN A 106 23.93 6.08 -2.96
C GLN A 106 23.81 6.91 -1.66
N LYS A 107 24.00 6.28 -0.49
CA LYS A 107 23.98 6.99 0.79
C LYS A 107 25.04 8.08 0.90
N LYS A 108 26.22 7.89 0.29
CA LYS A 108 27.30 8.89 0.26
C LYS A 108 27.05 10.00 -0.76
N GLU A 109 26.52 9.64 -1.94
CA GLU A 109 26.27 10.57 -3.04
C GLU A 109 25.00 11.42 -2.85
N GLY A 110 24.07 10.95 -2.01
CA GLY A 110 22.79 11.62 -1.75
C GLY A 110 21.68 11.16 -2.71
N ILE A 111 20.44 11.57 -2.40
CA ILE A 111 19.27 11.25 -3.22
C ILE A 111 19.00 12.36 -4.24
N GLN A 112 18.62 11.96 -5.46
CA GLN A 112 18.28 12.89 -6.56
C GLN A 112 16.77 12.99 -6.79
N LYS A 113 16.00 12.05 -6.24
CA LYS A 113 14.54 12.01 -6.32
C LYS A 113 13.98 11.54 -4.98
N ARG A 114 12.73 11.91 -4.70
CA ARG A 114 12.02 11.51 -3.48
C ARG A 114 10.58 11.16 -3.82
N PHE A 115 10.11 10.04 -3.27
CA PHE A 115 8.71 9.67 -3.28
C PHE A 115 7.96 10.54 -2.27
N VAL A 116 6.99 11.28 -2.79
CA VAL A 116 6.18 12.25 -2.03
C VAL A 116 4.71 12.02 -2.35
N GLN A 117 3.85 12.43 -1.43
CA GLN A 117 2.42 12.41 -1.61
C GLN A 117 1.94 13.85 -1.85
N PHE A 118 1.05 14.02 -2.81
CA PHE A 118 0.40 15.30 -3.07
C PHE A 118 -1.05 15.22 -2.64
N LEU A 119 -1.62 16.36 -2.24
CA LEU A 119 -3.06 16.52 -2.09
C LEU A 119 -3.45 17.63 -3.06
N LEU A 120 -4.37 17.34 -3.97
CA LEU A 120 -4.88 18.36 -4.88
C LEU A 120 -5.91 19.21 -4.13
N ASP A 121 -5.74 20.53 -4.19
CA ASP A 121 -6.61 21.46 -3.48
C ASP A 121 -7.94 21.72 -4.23
N ASP A 122 -7.87 21.88 -5.56
CA ASP A 122 -9.02 22.21 -6.41
C ASP A 122 -9.34 21.06 -7.38
N HIS A 123 -9.77 19.91 -6.85
CA HIS A 123 -10.19 18.77 -7.66
C HIS A 123 -11.59 18.31 -7.28
N ASP A 124 -12.54 18.42 -8.21
CA ASP A 124 -13.87 17.86 -8.07
C ASP A 124 -13.89 16.41 -8.58
N LYS A 125 -14.08 15.47 -7.65
CA LYS A 125 -14.08 14.03 -7.96
C LYS A 125 -15.14 13.60 -8.97
N ASP A 126 -16.22 14.36 -9.15
CA ASP A 126 -17.36 14.00 -10.01
C ASP A 126 -17.25 14.60 -11.42
N VAL A 127 -16.42 15.62 -11.61
CA VAL A 127 -16.35 16.39 -12.85
C VAL A 127 -14.95 16.40 -13.46
N ASP A 128 -13.91 16.43 -12.63
CA ASP A 128 -12.53 16.51 -13.10
C ASP A 128 -11.96 15.13 -13.44
N PRO A 129 -11.07 15.04 -14.44
CA PRO A 129 -10.40 13.79 -14.76
C PRO A 129 -9.45 13.37 -13.65
N TRP A 130 -9.59 12.13 -13.17
CA TRP A 130 -8.72 11.61 -12.14
C TRP A 130 -7.34 11.30 -12.72
N PRO A 131 -6.25 11.80 -12.12
CA PRO A 131 -4.92 11.27 -12.41
C PRO A 131 -4.90 9.78 -12.07
N TRP A 132 -4.22 8.99 -12.89
CA TRP A 132 -4.12 7.56 -12.67
C TRP A 132 -2.68 7.13 -12.43
N SER A 133 -1.80 7.44 -13.39
CA SER A 133 -0.37 7.15 -13.41
C SER A 133 0.28 7.69 -14.69
N GLY A 134 1.48 8.26 -14.57
CA GLY A 134 2.31 8.72 -15.68
C GLY A 134 2.12 10.20 -16.05
N GLU A 135 1.22 10.90 -15.38
CA GLU A 135 1.01 12.34 -15.57
C GLU A 135 2.28 13.12 -15.14
N PRO A 136 2.74 14.09 -15.93
CA PRO A 136 3.93 14.85 -15.61
C PRO A 136 3.69 15.85 -14.48
N ILE A 137 4.64 15.96 -13.56
CA ILE A 137 4.63 16.92 -12.45
C ILE A 137 5.58 18.05 -12.81
N TYR A 138 5.08 19.30 -12.71
CA TYR A 138 5.85 20.51 -12.93
C TYR A 138 5.96 21.32 -11.66
N ARG A 139 7.13 21.93 -11.43
CA ARG A 139 7.37 22.91 -10.36
C ARG A 139 7.96 24.16 -11.00
N ASN A 140 7.27 25.30 -10.85
CA ASN A 140 7.69 26.57 -11.45
C ASN A 140 7.90 26.49 -12.97
N GLY A 141 7.09 25.71 -13.67
CA GLY A 141 7.21 25.48 -15.12
C GLY A 141 8.26 24.45 -15.54
N GLU A 142 9.07 23.92 -14.61
CA GLU A 142 10.07 22.90 -14.90
C GLU A 142 9.59 21.49 -14.58
N PHE A 143 9.87 20.55 -15.48
CA PHE A 143 9.54 19.14 -15.29
C PHE A 143 10.29 18.55 -14.09
N CYS A 144 9.55 17.90 -13.17
CA CYS A 144 10.06 17.41 -11.89
C CYS A 144 9.78 15.93 -11.61
N GLY A 145 9.04 15.24 -12.47
CA GLY A 145 8.76 13.82 -12.30
C GLY A 145 7.40 13.41 -12.85
N PHE A 146 6.94 12.25 -12.43
CA PHE A 146 5.66 11.67 -12.85
C PHE A 146 4.87 11.23 -11.63
N VAL A 147 3.55 11.30 -11.76
CA VAL A 147 2.61 10.63 -10.85
C VAL A 147 2.78 9.12 -11.01
N THR A 148 2.94 8.38 -9.91
CA THR A 148 3.07 6.91 -9.93
C THR A 148 1.74 6.22 -9.64
N SER A 149 1.01 6.69 -8.64
CA SER A 149 -0.34 6.22 -8.36
C SER A 149 -1.15 7.31 -7.67
N THR A 150 -2.42 7.42 -8.07
CA THR A 150 -3.35 8.40 -7.52
C THR A 150 -4.74 7.83 -7.30
N ALA A 151 -5.40 8.17 -6.20
CA ALA A 151 -6.80 7.87 -5.92
C ALA A 151 -7.46 9.06 -5.21
N TYR A 152 -8.79 9.12 -5.28
CA TYR A 152 -9.53 9.96 -4.34
C TYR A 152 -9.46 9.34 -2.95
N GLY A 153 -8.90 10.09 -2.00
CA GLY A 153 -8.88 9.76 -0.59
C GLY A 153 -10.21 10.12 0.07
N PHE A 154 -11.10 9.14 0.27
CA PHE A 154 -12.40 9.37 0.89
C PHE A 154 -12.31 9.82 2.35
N THR A 155 -11.25 9.43 3.08
CA THR A 155 -10.99 9.89 4.44
C THR A 155 -10.48 11.33 4.44
N LEU A 156 -9.66 11.69 3.44
CA LEU A 156 -9.04 13.00 3.31
C LEU A 156 -9.92 14.04 2.60
N GLY A 157 -10.95 13.58 1.87
CA GLY A 157 -11.82 14.43 1.06
C GLY A 157 -11.08 15.12 -0.10
N LYS A 158 -9.98 14.53 -0.59
CA LYS A 158 -9.11 15.10 -1.62
C LYS A 158 -8.57 14.04 -2.56
N GLN A 159 -8.21 14.44 -3.78
CA GLN A 159 -7.42 13.59 -4.68
C GLN A 159 -5.98 13.54 -4.21
N VAL A 160 -5.44 12.31 -4.14
CA VAL A 160 -4.11 11.97 -3.58
C VAL A 160 -3.29 11.24 -4.62
#